data_AF-A0A5E4I8B5-F1
#
_entry.id   AF-A0A5E4I8B5-F1
#
_cell.length_a   1.000
_cell.length_b   1.000
_cell.length_c   1.000
_cell.angle_alpha   90.00
_cell.angle_beta   90.00
_cell.angle_gamma   90.00
#
_symmetry.space_group_name_H-M   'P 1'
#
loop_
_entity.id
_entity.type
_entity.pdbx_description
1 polymer ?
#
loop_
_entity_poly.entity_id
_entity_poly.type
_entity_poly.pdbx_seq_one_letter_code
_entity_poly.pdbx_strand_id
1 'polypeptide(L)'
;MSDFIKVLAAGVALIIVALLISQTSIFRGEVASSNVTIFSQSIVGQIGSLQETFRRIPLGSFEAGQTLGEEVAKNISEATIQNGVFSEHSESFPFAGNGAIKAYMTFDVADTNAYGNLQLYFNGREIYNNVTQPGTYRVEMTQPAASNTLEIKTTSSGAKFWAPTTYILRNIKLVVERYGNQEYVIPFTVFDYEAIGWSTGRLLFGIDDAIIAGDLLANVNGQEVYRDRPISRSMVYQTDFTKEKAQIHAGENTIRFRTEKDGKYSISNAELLLFFFTGTQSVEKKMGFNVDEGQLLLYKEQNSTGQITFDADNIYLDRGITVELNNKPFELSNIVKKEEGTTSINFSVDDLRAGKNTINFKTRGSYSISDVNVMIVTPSKDSASGGSG
;
A
#
# COMPACT_ATOMS: atom_id res chain seq x y z
N MET A 1 -16.71 -35.50 -32.14
CA MET A 1 -15.54 -34.90 -32.83
C MET A 1 -15.95 -34.08 -34.06
N SER A 2 -16.90 -34.54 -34.89
CA SER A 2 -17.40 -33.77 -36.05
C SER A 2 -18.07 -32.44 -35.67
N ASP A 3 -18.79 -32.38 -34.56
CA ASP A 3 -19.57 -31.19 -34.20
C ASP A 3 -18.69 -30.06 -33.68
N PHE A 4 -17.57 -30.40 -33.03
CA PHE A 4 -16.56 -29.42 -32.62
C PHE A 4 -15.90 -28.75 -33.84
N ILE A 5 -15.58 -29.51 -34.88
CA ILE A 5 -14.97 -28.98 -36.11
C ILE A 5 -15.95 -28.02 -36.84
N LYS A 6 -17.25 -28.32 -36.84
CA LYS A 6 -18.27 -27.44 -37.43
C LYS A 6 -18.40 -26.12 -36.68
N VAL A 7 -18.40 -26.15 -35.34
CA VAL A 7 -18.47 -24.94 -34.51
C VAL A 7 -17.21 -24.09 -34.65
N LEU A 8 -16.03 -24.72 -34.71
CA LEU A 8 -14.76 -24.02 -34.92
C LEU A 8 -14.71 -23.35 -36.31
N ALA A 9 -15.14 -24.05 -37.36
CA ALA A 9 -15.18 -23.49 -38.72
C ALA A 9 -16.15 -22.29 -38.83
N ALA A 10 -17.32 -22.37 -38.17
CA ALA A 10 -18.27 -21.27 -38.12
C ALA A 10 -17.73 -20.06 -37.35
N GLY A 11 -17.03 -20.29 -36.24
CA GLY A 11 -16.37 -19.24 -35.46
C GLY A 11 -15.27 -18.51 -36.24
N VAL A 12 -14.42 -19.26 -36.95
CA VAL A 12 -13.37 -18.68 -37.81
C VAL A 12 -13.96 -17.87 -38.97
N ALA A 13 -15.01 -18.38 -39.62
CA ALA A 13 -15.69 -17.66 -40.69
C ALA A 13 -16.29 -16.33 -40.22
N LEU A 14 -16.90 -16.30 -39.03
CA LEU A 14 -17.43 -15.07 -38.43
C LEU A 14 -16.33 -14.05 -38.10
N ILE A 15 -15.17 -14.49 -37.62
CA ILE A 15 -14.01 -13.61 -37.36
C ILE A 15 -13.48 -13.02 -38.68
N ILE A 16 -13.38 -13.82 -39.75
CA ILE A 16 -12.94 -13.33 -41.06
C ILE A 16 -13.92 -12.30 -41.62
N VAL A 17 -15.23 -12.53 -41.52
CA VAL A 17 -16.26 -11.58 -41.96
C VAL A 17 -16.22 -10.30 -41.12
N ALA A 18 -16.06 -10.40 -39.80
CA ALA A 18 -15.92 -9.24 -38.92
C ALA A 18 -14.67 -8.41 -39.26
N LEU A 19 -13.53 -9.06 -39.56
CA LEU A 19 -12.30 -8.39 -39.99
C LEU A 19 -12.44 -7.71 -41.35
N LEU A 20 -13.16 -8.33 -42.30
CA LEU A 20 -13.42 -7.73 -43.61
C LEU A 20 -14.36 -6.51 -43.51
N ILE A 21 -15.38 -6.58 -42.64
CA ILE A 21 -16.31 -5.46 -42.42
C ILE A 21 -15.61 -4.33 -41.64
N SER A 22 -14.75 -4.65 -40.66
CA SER A 22 -14.00 -3.62 -39.91
C SER A 22 -12.99 -2.87 -40.77
N GLN A 23 -12.48 -3.47 -41.85
CA GLN A 23 -11.62 -2.76 -42.81
C GLN A 23 -12.39 -1.77 -43.71
N THR A 24 -13.71 -1.85 -43.78
CA THR A 24 -14.51 -0.96 -44.64
C THR A 24 -15.12 0.25 -43.92
N SER A 25 -15.03 0.30 -42.57
CA SER A 25 -15.76 1.29 -41.76
C SER A 25 -14.87 2.26 -40.97
N ILE A 26 -13.55 2.21 -41.14
CA ILE A 26 -12.60 3.00 -40.36
C ILE A 26 -11.82 3.92 -41.32
N PHE A 27 -12.09 5.23 -41.20
CA PHE A 27 -11.46 6.37 -41.89
C PHE A 27 -11.78 6.61 -43.38
N ARG A 28 -12.94 7.25 -43.61
CA ARG A 28 -13.05 8.26 -44.67
C ARG A 28 -13.68 9.54 -44.12
N GLY A 29 -13.10 10.06 -43.04
CA GLY A 29 -13.12 11.50 -42.86
C GLY A 29 -12.16 12.07 -43.89
N GLU A 30 -12.66 12.86 -44.84
CA GLU A 30 -11.80 13.75 -45.63
C GLU A 30 -11.10 14.69 -44.64
N VAL A 31 -9.94 14.27 -44.16
CA VAL A 31 -9.01 15.18 -43.50
C VAL A 31 -8.60 16.15 -44.60
N ALA A 32 -9.06 17.40 -44.48
CA ALA A 32 -8.64 18.49 -45.36
C ALA A 32 -7.12 18.39 -45.53
N SER A 33 -6.65 18.17 -46.75
CA SER A 33 -5.24 17.87 -47.03
C SER A 33 -4.40 19.12 -46.77
N SER A 34 -3.94 19.28 -45.53
CA SER A 34 -2.88 20.22 -45.21
C SER A 34 -1.59 19.71 -45.86
N ASN A 35 -0.91 20.55 -46.62
CA ASN A 35 0.41 20.21 -47.15
C ASN A 35 1.40 20.24 -45.98
N VAL A 36 2.01 19.10 -45.69
CA VAL A 36 3.01 18.92 -44.63
C VAL A 36 4.37 18.70 -45.27
N THR A 37 5.33 19.58 -44.97
CA THR A 37 6.74 19.41 -45.38
C THR A 37 7.56 18.92 -44.19
N ILE A 38 8.28 17.80 -44.33
CA ILE A 38 9.16 17.23 -43.30
C ILE A 38 10.62 17.62 -43.59
N PHE A 39 11.28 18.30 -42.65
CA PHE A 39 12.66 18.80 -42.84
C PHE A 39 13.74 17.85 -42.29
N SER A 40 13.40 17.06 -41.29
CA SER A 40 14.34 16.18 -40.63
C SER A 40 13.61 15.02 -39.98
N GLN A 41 14.21 13.83 -40.07
CA GLN A 41 13.88 12.66 -39.28
C GLN A 41 15.18 12.18 -38.63
N SER A 42 15.23 12.15 -37.31
CA SER A 42 16.45 11.78 -36.60
C SER A 42 16.13 11.10 -35.29
N ILE A 43 17.01 10.16 -34.92
CA ILE A 43 17.01 9.53 -33.60
C ILE A 43 17.95 10.35 -32.73
N VAL A 44 17.43 10.92 -31.64
CA VAL A 44 18.24 11.66 -30.66
C VAL A 44 18.95 10.69 -29.72
N GLY A 45 18.31 9.56 -29.41
CA GLY A 45 18.80 8.55 -28.49
C GLY A 45 18.59 8.96 -27.04
N GLN A 46 19.47 8.49 -26.14
CA GLN A 46 19.36 8.81 -24.72
C GLN A 46 19.76 10.27 -24.45
N ILE A 47 18.88 10.99 -23.76
CA ILE A 47 19.13 12.30 -23.16
C ILE A 47 19.05 12.21 -21.63
N GLY A 48 19.90 12.98 -20.97
CA GLY A 48 20.11 12.91 -19.53
C GLY A 48 20.92 11.69 -19.08
N SER A 49 21.33 11.70 -17.81
CA SER A 49 22.03 10.61 -17.15
C SER A 49 21.45 10.37 -15.77
N LEU A 50 21.31 9.09 -15.41
CA LEU A 50 20.85 8.67 -14.09
C LEU A 50 22.07 8.28 -13.24
N GLN A 51 22.09 8.78 -12.01
CA GLN A 51 22.91 8.22 -10.96
C GLN A 51 22.00 7.70 -9.87
N GLU A 52 22.11 6.40 -9.58
CA GLU A 52 21.47 5.83 -8.41
C GLU A 52 22.18 6.32 -7.16
N THR A 53 21.40 6.75 -6.19
CA THR A 53 21.84 7.10 -4.85
C THR A 53 20.84 6.54 -3.85
N PHE A 54 21.16 6.65 -2.56
CA PHE A 54 20.23 6.22 -1.52
C PHE A 54 20.27 7.16 -0.31
N ARG A 55 19.15 7.19 0.42
CA ARG A 55 19.08 7.78 1.74
C ARG A 55 18.83 6.70 2.79
N ARG A 56 19.57 6.77 3.90
CA ARG A 56 19.36 5.94 5.07
C ARG A 56 18.38 6.62 6.02
N ILE A 57 17.32 5.91 6.39
CA ILE A 57 16.28 6.34 7.31
C ILE A 57 16.40 5.45 8.56
N PRO A 58 16.96 5.97 9.67
CA PRO A 58 17.07 5.19 10.89
C PRO A 58 15.68 4.97 11.50
N LEU A 59 15.36 3.71 11.80
CA LEU A 59 14.12 3.30 12.46
C LEU A 59 14.35 2.99 13.95
N GLY A 60 15.60 2.77 14.35
CA GLY A 60 16.00 2.56 15.74
C GLY A 60 15.87 1.12 16.21
N SER A 61 15.77 0.93 17.52
CA SER A 61 15.59 -0.38 18.17
C SER A 61 14.28 -0.37 18.95
N PHE A 62 13.50 -1.44 18.85
CA PHE A 62 12.17 -1.53 19.45
C PHE A 62 11.74 -2.99 19.63
N GLU A 63 10.71 -3.22 20.45
CA GLU A 63 10.07 -4.53 20.58
C GLU A 63 8.80 -4.56 19.73
N ALA A 64 8.64 -5.61 18.93
CA ALA A 64 7.39 -5.92 18.23
C ALA A 64 6.90 -7.27 18.75
N GLY A 65 5.66 -7.34 19.23
CA GLY A 65 5.19 -8.58 19.82
C GLY A 65 3.71 -8.60 20.20
N GLN A 66 3.21 -9.79 20.46
CA GLN A 66 1.97 -9.99 21.18
C GLN A 66 2.30 -10.41 22.60
N THR A 67 2.22 -9.48 23.55
CA THR A 67 2.38 -9.82 24.97
C THR A 67 1.03 -10.23 25.53
N LEU A 68 1.02 -11.28 26.35
CA LEU A 68 -0.17 -11.67 27.09
C LEU A 68 -0.44 -10.59 28.14
N GLY A 69 -1.49 -9.80 27.94
CA GLY A 69 -1.96 -8.80 28.89
C GLY A 69 -3.11 -9.36 29.71
N GLU A 70 -3.14 -9.00 31.00
CA GLU A 70 -4.25 -9.26 31.89
C GLU A 70 -5.16 -8.03 31.99
N GLU A 71 -6.45 -8.21 31.77
CA GLU A 71 -7.48 -7.19 31.92
C GLU A 71 -8.46 -7.64 33.02
N VAL A 72 -8.65 -6.80 34.05
CA VAL A 72 -9.67 -7.07 35.09
C VAL A 72 -11.05 -6.71 34.54
N ALA A 73 -11.78 -7.71 34.03
CA ALA A 73 -13.11 -7.52 33.45
C ALA A 73 -14.18 -7.20 34.51
N LYS A 74 -14.01 -7.70 35.74
CA LYS A 74 -14.92 -7.42 36.86
C LYS A 74 -14.16 -7.46 38.18
N ASN A 75 -14.51 -6.56 39.09
CA ASN A 75 -13.99 -6.55 40.46
C ASN A 75 -15.13 -6.27 41.43
N ILE A 76 -15.31 -7.13 42.42
CA ILE A 76 -16.37 -7.04 43.44
C ILE A 76 -15.70 -7.23 44.80
N SER A 77 -15.93 -6.29 45.71
CA SER A 77 -15.30 -6.30 47.03
C SER A 77 -15.80 -7.43 47.91
N GLU A 78 -17.13 -7.66 47.93
CA GLU A 78 -17.78 -8.68 48.74
C GLU A 78 -19.10 -9.11 48.09
N ALA A 79 -19.45 -10.40 48.19
CA ALA A 79 -20.74 -10.95 47.82
C ALA A 79 -21.11 -12.10 48.76
N THR A 80 -22.39 -12.23 49.11
CA THR A 80 -22.89 -13.32 49.97
C THR A 80 -23.74 -14.25 49.14
N ILE A 81 -23.26 -15.46 48.84
CA ILE A 81 -23.96 -16.44 48.01
C ILE A 81 -24.71 -17.41 48.93
N GLN A 82 -26.01 -17.57 48.69
CA GLN A 82 -26.89 -18.30 49.60
C GLN A 82 -27.92 -19.15 48.86
N ASN A 83 -28.16 -20.37 49.34
CA ASN A 83 -29.25 -21.20 48.83
C ASN A 83 -29.92 -21.98 49.97
N GLY A 84 -31.21 -21.73 50.17
CA GLY A 84 -32.07 -22.46 51.09
C GLY A 84 -33.53 -22.36 50.67
N VAL A 85 -34.40 -23.09 51.36
CA VAL A 85 -35.82 -23.22 50.99
C VAL A 85 -36.56 -21.88 50.93
N PHE A 86 -36.14 -20.89 51.72
CA PHE A 86 -36.81 -19.59 51.84
C PHE A 86 -36.00 -18.41 51.28
N SER A 87 -34.78 -18.66 50.78
CA SER A 87 -33.87 -17.61 50.33
C SER A 87 -32.86 -18.17 49.34
N GLU A 88 -32.84 -17.61 48.14
CA GLU A 88 -31.82 -17.88 47.13
C GLU A 88 -31.16 -16.55 46.74
N HIS A 89 -29.84 -16.52 46.82
CA HIS A 89 -29.04 -15.41 46.35
C HIS A 89 -27.85 -15.97 45.56
N SER A 90 -27.86 -15.68 44.26
CA SER A 90 -26.81 -16.04 43.33
C SER A 90 -26.34 -14.80 42.61
N GLU A 91 -25.08 -14.80 42.18
CA GLU A 91 -24.51 -13.72 41.40
C GLU A 91 -24.26 -14.18 39.95
N SER A 92 -24.49 -13.28 39.00
CA SER A 92 -24.26 -13.54 37.58
C SER A 92 -23.59 -12.33 36.92
N PHE A 93 -22.46 -12.58 36.27
CA PHE A 93 -21.62 -11.55 35.70
C PHE A 93 -21.47 -11.76 34.19
N PRO A 94 -22.12 -10.91 33.37
CA PRO A 94 -21.80 -10.86 31.95
C PRO A 94 -20.44 -10.20 31.75
N PHE A 95 -19.62 -10.72 30.84
CA PHE A 95 -18.36 -10.10 30.44
C PHE A 95 -17.99 -10.38 28.98
N ALA A 96 -17.30 -9.43 28.36
CA ALA A 96 -16.81 -9.58 26.99
C ALA A 96 -15.53 -10.43 26.97
N GLY A 97 -15.46 -11.40 26.05
CA GLY A 97 -14.28 -12.23 25.81
C GLY A 97 -13.73 -12.12 24.38
N ASN A 98 -14.12 -11.11 23.61
CA ASN A 98 -13.64 -10.90 22.23
C ASN A 98 -12.11 -10.89 22.13
N GLY A 99 -11.50 -11.95 21.58
CA GLY A 99 -10.03 -12.03 21.47
C GLY A 99 -9.31 -12.43 22.76
N ALA A 100 -10.05 -12.89 23.77
CA ALA A 100 -9.49 -13.47 24.97
C ALA A 100 -9.07 -14.93 24.75
N ILE A 101 -7.93 -15.29 25.32
CA ILE A 101 -7.34 -16.64 25.20
C ILE A 101 -7.76 -17.48 26.39
N LYS A 102 -7.74 -16.86 27.57
CA LYS A 102 -8.11 -17.44 28.85
C LYS A 102 -8.84 -16.41 29.69
N ALA A 103 -9.64 -16.88 30.63
CA ALA A 103 -10.12 -16.07 31.73
C ALA A 103 -9.89 -16.85 33.02
N TYR A 104 -9.78 -16.16 34.14
CA TYR A 104 -9.79 -16.80 35.45
C TYR A 104 -10.47 -15.91 36.46
N MET A 105 -11.11 -16.53 37.45
CA MET A 105 -11.64 -15.83 38.59
C MET A 105 -10.78 -16.11 39.81
N THR A 106 -10.40 -15.06 40.54
CA THR A 106 -9.84 -15.16 41.89
C THR A 106 -10.83 -14.64 42.91
N PHE A 107 -10.98 -15.31 44.04
CA PHE A 107 -11.84 -14.86 45.13
C PHE A 107 -11.36 -15.43 46.46
N ASP A 108 -11.71 -14.74 47.55
CA ASP A 108 -11.47 -15.19 48.92
C ASP A 108 -12.77 -15.67 49.55
N VAL A 109 -12.81 -16.87 50.09
CA VAL A 109 -13.89 -17.29 50.98
C VAL A 109 -13.57 -16.77 52.38
N ALA A 110 -14.31 -15.76 52.82
CA ALA A 110 -14.13 -15.15 54.13
C ALA A 110 -14.78 -15.99 55.23
N ASP A 111 -15.98 -16.51 54.97
CA ASP A 111 -16.74 -17.36 55.91
C ASP A 111 -17.72 -18.28 55.16
N THR A 112 -18.03 -19.43 55.76
CA THR A 112 -19.01 -20.39 55.24
C THR A 112 -19.49 -21.37 56.31
N ASN A 113 -20.75 -21.80 56.21
CA ASN A 113 -21.27 -22.90 57.03
C ASN A 113 -21.02 -24.30 56.44
N ALA A 114 -20.48 -24.37 55.20
CA ALA A 114 -20.14 -25.61 54.51
C ALA A 114 -21.28 -26.66 54.44
N TYR A 115 -22.55 -26.23 54.43
CA TYR A 115 -23.70 -27.14 54.37
C TYR A 115 -23.99 -27.70 52.97
N GLY A 116 -23.47 -27.04 51.94
CA GLY A 116 -23.56 -27.44 50.55
C GLY A 116 -22.33 -26.95 49.79
N ASN A 117 -22.27 -27.25 48.50
CA ASN A 117 -21.15 -26.90 47.65
C ASN A 117 -21.28 -25.48 47.11
N LEU A 118 -20.15 -24.79 46.95
CA LEU A 118 -20.04 -23.61 46.10
C LEU A 118 -19.93 -24.09 44.65
N GLN A 119 -20.79 -23.55 43.79
CA GLN A 119 -20.86 -23.89 42.37
C GLN A 119 -20.54 -22.67 41.50
N LEU A 120 -19.67 -22.87 40.50
CA LEU A 120 -19.37 -21.87 39.49
C LEU A 120 -19.76 -22.41 38.11
N TYR A 121 -20.53 -21.62 37.38
CA TYR A 121 -20.94 -21.94 36.02
C TYR A 121 -20.37 -20.92 35.05
N PHE A 122 -19.68 -21.40 34.01
CA PHE A 122 -19.18 -20.58 32.92
C PHE A 122 -19.95 -20.91 31.65
N ASN A 123 -20.68 -19.92 31.13
CA ASN A 123 -21.59 -20.09 29.98
C ASN A 123 -22.56 -21.27 30.15
N GLY A 124 -23.12 -21.42 31.36
CA GLY A 124 -24.02 -22.51 31.72
C GLY A 124 -23.36 -23.86 31.99
N ARG A 125 -22.03 -24.00 31.82
CA ARG A 125 -21.28 -25.22 32.14
C ARG A 125 -20.63 -25.12 33.50
N GLU A 126 -20.82 -26.14 34.35
CA GLU A 126 -20.17 -26.22 35.66
C GLU A 126 -18.64 -26.34 35.50
N ILE A 127 -17.90 -25.45 36.15
CA ILE A 127 -16.43 -25.42 36.16
C ILE A 127 -15.83 -25.61 37.56
N TYR A 128 -16.67 -25.51 38.61
CA TYR A 128 -16.28 -25.75 39.99
C TYR A 128 -17.51 -26.15 40.80
N ASN A 129 -17.39 -27.17 41.65
CA ASN A 129 -18.47 -27.66 42.50
C ASN A 129 -17.90 -28.44 43.68
N ASN A 130 -17.59 -27.74 44.78
CA ASN A 130 -16.98 -28.34 45.96
C ASN A 130 -17.48 -27.67 47.24
N VAL A 131 -17.38 -28.38 48.37
CA VAL A 131 -17.43 -27.74 49.69
C VAL A 131 -16.14 -26.95 49.88
N THR A 132 -16.22 -25.64 49.69
CA THR A 132 -15.07 -24.73 49.80
C THR A 132 -14.89 -24.28 51.24
N GLN A 133 -13.65 -24.20 51.74
CA GLN A 133 -13.33 -23.71 53.08
C GLN A 133 -12.85 -22.25 53.00
N PRO A 134 -12.72 -21.52 54.12
CA PRO A 134 -12.11 -20.19 54.09
C PRO A 134 -10.69 -20.20 53.50
N GLY A 135 -10.41 -19.27 52.58
CA GLY A 135 -9.14 -19.21 51.85
C GLY A 135 -9.25 -18.55 50.47
N THR A 136 -8.11 -18.38 49.79
CA THR A 136 -8.04 -17.80 48.43
C THR A 136 -8.11 -18.89 47.38
N TYR A 137 -8.95 -18.67 46.36
CA TYR A 137 -9.18 -19.62 45.27
C TYR A 137 -8.96 -18.95 43.93
N ARG A 138 -8.46 -19.75 42.96
CA ARG A 138 -8.35 -19.39 41.55
C ARG A 138 -9.01 -20.47 40.70
N VAL A 139 -9.94 -20.08 39.84
CA VAL A 139 -10.66 -20.99 38.94
C VAL A 139 -10.47 -20.52 37.51
N GLU A 140 -9.86 -21.38 36.69
CA GLU A 140 -9.55 -21.09 35.29
C GLU A 140 -10.72 -21.43 34.36
N MET A 141 -10.89 -20.59 33.34
CA MET A 141 -11.89 -20.71 32.27
C MET A 141 -11.15 -20.72 30.93
N THR A 142 -11.26 -21.83 30.21
CA THR A 142 -10.65 -21.97 28.89
C THR A 142 -11.63 -21.55 27.80
N GLN A 143 -11.10 -20.93 26.73
CA GLN A 143 -11.85 -20.58 25.51
C GLN A 143 -13.07 -19.66 25.74
N PRO A 144 -12.89 -18.47 26.32
CA PRO A 144 -13.97 -17.49 26.41
C PRO A 144 -14.52 -17.09 25.03
N ALA A 145 -15.85 -17.07 24.91
CA ALA A 145 -16.57 -16.62 23.74
C ALA A 145 -16.55 -15.08 23.63
N ALA A 146 -17.11 -14.53 22.55
CA ALA A 146 -17.26 -13.09 22.37
C ALA A 146 -17.99 -12.42 23.55
N SER A 147 -19.06 -13.06 24.02
CA SER A 147 -19.85 -12.70 25.18
C SER A 147 -19.95 -13.90 26.09
N ASN A 148 -19.66 -13.72 27.37
CA ASN A 148 -19.67 -14.78 28.36
C ASN A 148 -20.51 -14.39 29.58
N THR A 149 -20.93 -15.40 30.34
CA THR A 149 -21.58 -15.24 31.64
C THR A 149 -20.92 -16.17 32.64
N LEU A 150 -20.51 -15.63 33.78
CA LEU A 150 -20.04 -16.39 34.94
C LEU A 150 -21.11 -16.30 36.04
N GLU A 151 -21.58 -17.44 36.52
CA GLU A 151 -22.56 -17.51 37.60
C GLU A 151 -21.95 -18.18 38.83
N ILE A 152 -22.25 -17.61 40.00
CA ILE A 152 -21.87 -18.14 41.30
C ILE A 152 -23.13 -18.51 42.07
N LYS A 153 -23.24 -19.79 42.42
CA LYS A 153 -24.39 -20.39 43.10
C LYS A 153 -23.92 -21.32 44.21
N THR A 154 -24.83 -21.77 45.04
CA THR A 154 -24.57 -22.83 46.03
C THR A 154 -25.61 -23.91 45.94
N THR A 155 -25.25 -25.16 46.28
CA THR A 155 -26.24 -26.23 46.40
C THR A 155 -27.06 -26.05 47.68
N SER A 156 -28.24 -26.65 47.72
CA SER A 156 -29.01 -26.75 48.98
C SER A 156 -28.20 -27.48 50.06
N SER A 157 -28.58 -27.24 51.32
CA SER A 157 -28.01 -27.85 52.52
C SER A 157 -28.46 -29.31 52.75
N GLY A 158 -29.14 -29.91 51.76
CA GLY A 158 -29.64 -31.28 51.79
C GLY A 158 -30.63 -31.51 52.94
N ALA A 159 -30.25 -32.37 53.90
CA ALA A 159 -31.10 -32.71 55.04
C ALA A 159 -31.34 -31.53 56.00
N LYS A 160 -30.49 -30.49 55.98
CA LYS A 160 -30.62 -29.30 56.83
C LYS A 160 -31.48 -28.21 56.17
N PHE A 161 -32.64 -28.57 55.63
CA PHE A 161 -33.50 -27.67 54.85
C PHE A 161 -33.87 -26.35 55.54
N TRP A 162 -33.82 -26.30 56.88
CA TRP A 162 -34.08 -25.11 57.70
C TRP A 162 -32.92 -24.11 57.72
N ALA A 163 -31.72 -24.51 57.32
CA ALA A 163 -30.53 -23.66 57.28
C ALA A 163 -30.01 -23.54 55.85
N PRO A 164 -29.91 -22.33 55.29
CA PRO A 164 -29.39 -22.14 53.95
C PRO A 164 -27.89 -22.44 53.90
N THR A 165 -27.38 -22.91 52.76
CA THR A 165 -25.93 -22.93 52.50
C THR A 165 -25.47 -21.51 52.25
N THR A 166 -24.47 -21.02 52.98
CA THR A 166 -24.00 -19.62 52.88
C THR A 166 -22.49 -19.56 52.68
N TYR A 167 -22.06 -18.69 51.76
CA TYR A 167 -20.67 -18.35 51.49
C TYR A 167 -20.52 -16.83 51.42
N ILE A 168 -19.61 -16.27 52.22
CA ILE A 168 -19.21 -14.85 52.13
C ILE A 168 -17.93 -14.80 51.32
N LEU A 169 -18.02 -14.29 50.09
CA LEU A 169 -16.91 -14.16 49.15
C LEU A 169 -16.38 -12.73 49.16
N ARG A 170 -15.06 -12.55 49.10
CA ARG A 170 -14.38 -11.25 49.03
C ARG A 170 -13.40 -11.19 47.87
N ASN A 171 -13.04 -9.98 47.48
CA ASN A 171 -12.00 -9.71 46.47
C ASN A 171 -12.22 -10.52 45.17
N ILE A 172 -13.48 -10.63 44.74
CA ILE A 172 -13.84 -11.39 43.54
C ILE A 172 -13.35 -10.60 42.34
N LYS A 173 -12.33 -11.13 41.67
CA LYS A 173 -11.77 -10.55 40.44
C LYS A 173 -11.92 -11.53 39.32
N LEU A 174 -12.56 -11.09 38.24
CA LEU A 174 -12.56 -11.78 36.97
C LEU A 174 -11.51 -11.14 36.09
N VAL A 175 -10.49 -11.91 35.72
CA VAL A 175 -9.39 -11.50 34.87
C VAL A 175 -9.50 -12.21 33.53
N VAL A 176 -9.28 -11.46 32.47
CA VAL A 176 -9.28 -11.95 31.09
C VAL A 176 -7.90 -11.73 30.50
N GLU A 177 -7.30 -12.78 29.98
CA GLU A 177 -6.00 -12.74 29.31
C GLU A 177 -6.21 -12.56 27.81
N ARG A 178 -5.61 -11.52 27.24
CA ARG A 178 -5.68 -11.18 25.81
C ARG A 178 -4.28 -10.90 25.28
N TYR A 179 -4.05 -11.16 24.00
CA TYR A 179 -2.85 -10.63 23.35
C TYR A 179 -3.00 -9.12 23.20
N GLY A 180 -2.11 -8.37 23.85
CA GLY A 180 -1.88 -6.97 23.54
C GLY A 180 -1.06 -6.90 22.25
N ASN A 181 -1.61 -6.31 21.19
CA ASN A 181 -0.85 -6.05 19.98
C ASN A 181 0.15 -4.92 20.25
N GLN A 182 1.42 -5.24 20.51
CA GLN A 182 2.50 -4.27 20.43
C GLN A 182 2.93 -4.17 18.97
N GLU A 183 2.14 -3.41 18.21
CA GLU A 183 2.57 -2.94 16.90
C GLU A 183 3.43 -1.70 17.07
N TYR A 184 4.53 -1.63 16.35
CA TYR A 184 5.39 -0.45 16.33
C TYR A 184 5.24 0.25 14.99
N VAL A 185 4.75 1.50 15.01
CA VAL A 185 4.50 2.31 13.81
C VAL A 185 5.47 3.48 13.81
N ILE A 186 6.30 3.56 12.78
CA ILE A 186 7.33 4.59 12.63
C ILE A 186 6.99 5.45 11.41
N PRO A 187 6.69 6.74 11.60
CA PRO A 187 6.55 7.65 10.48
C PRO A 187 7.93 7.98 9.88
N PHE A 188 7.99 8.15 8.56
CA PHE A 188 9.16 8.68 7.87
C PHE A 188 8.75 9.59 6.72
N THR A 189 9.55 10.61 6.45
CA THR A 189 9.30 11.56 5.37
C THR A 189 10.12 11.20 4.13
N VAL A 190 9.52 11.30 2.96
CA VAL A 190 10.18 11.17 1.65
C VAL A 190 10.03 12.48 0.88
N PHE A 191 11.14 12.99 0.36
CA PHE A 191 11.11 14.25 -0.39
C PHE A 191 10.57 14.03 -1.82
N ASP A 192 9.99 15.06 -2.42
CA ASP A 192 9.40 14.98 -3.77
C ASP A 192 10.38 14.40 -4.81
N TYR A 193 11.62 14.87 -4.78
CA TYR A 193 12.65 14.44 -5.72
C TYR A 193 13.05 12.97 -5.54
N GLU A 194 12.89 12.42 -4.32
CA GLU A 194 13.15 11.01 -4.01
C GLU A 194 11.97 10.16 -4.46
N ALA A 195 10.74 10.60 -4.19
CA ALA A 195 9.52 9.88 -4.60
C ALA A 195 9.41 9.76 -6.13
N ILE A 196 9.77 10.83 -6.86
CA ILE A 196 9.82 10.83 -8.33
C ILE A 196 10.87 9.83 -8.84
N GLY A 197 12.06 9.81 -8.22
CA GLY A 197 13.17 8.95 -8.63
C GLY A 197 13.20 7.57 -7.98
N TRP A 198 12.22 7.22 -7.15
CA TRP A 198 12.27 6.02 -6.32
C TRP A 198 12.31 4.75 -7.18
N SER A 199 13.31 3.92 -6.89
CA SER A 199 13.55 2.62 -7.51
C SER A 199 13.19 1.48 -6.56
N THR A 200 13.93 1.35 -5.47
CA THR A 200 13.88 0.19 -4.56
C THR A 200 13.99 0.64 -3.12
N GLY A 201 13.31 -0.06 -2.20
CA GLY A 201 13.53 0.05 -0.76
C GLY A 201 14.24 -1.20 -0.24
N ARG A 202 15.18 -1.02 0.70
CA ARG A 202 15.80 -2.13 1.45
C ARG A 202 15.58 -1.92 2.93
N LEU A 203 14.92 -2.87 3.57
CA LEU A 203 14.78 -2.91 5.02
C LEU A 203 15.90 -3.76 5.61
N LEU A 204 16.64 -3.19 6.57
CA LEU A 204 17.72 -3.81 7.32
C LEU A 204 17.38 -3.82 8.80
N PHE A 205 17.62 -4.91 9.52
CA PHE A 205 17.47 -4.96 10.98
C PHE A 205 18.19 -6.17 11.60
N GLY A 206 18.53 -6.07 12.88
CA GLY A 206 18.98 -7.18 13.72
C GLY A 206 17.87 -7.70 14.62
N ILE A 207 18.04 -8.93 15.12
CA ILE A 207 17.21 -9.52 16.18
C ILE A 207 18.09 -9.83 17.38
N ASP A 208 17.89 -9.10 18.47
CA ASP A 208 18.62 -9.31 19.73
C ASP A 208 18.02 -10.49 20.49
N ASP A 209 16.69 -10.60 20.52
CA ASP A 209 15.95 -11.68 21.20
C ASP A 209 14.64 -12.01 20.47
N ALA A 210 14.17 -13.26 20.55
CA ALA A 210 12.95 -13.71 19.89
C ALA A 210 12.23 -14.87 20.61
N ILE A 211 10.94 -14.72 20.81
CA ILE A 211 10.00 -15.81 21.11
C ILE A 211 9.35 -16.21 19.78
N ILE A 212 9.87 -17.28 19.17
CA ILE A 212 9.58 -17.66 17.78
C ILE A 212 8.32 -18.54 17.72
N ALA A 213 7.16 -17.95 17.97
CA ALA A 213 5.86 -18.63 17.85
C ALA A 213 4.95 -18.07 16.74
N GLY A 214 5.28 -16.90 16.18
CA GLY A 214 4.58 -16.29 15.05
C GLY A 214 5.55 -15.51 14.15
N ASP A 215 5.15 -15.24 12.89
CA ASP A 215 5.98 -14.49 11.95
C ASP A 215 6.15 -13.03 12.39
N LEU A 216 7.31 -12.43 12.08
CA LEU A 216 7.51 -10.99 12.07
C LEU A 216 7.07 -10.43 10.72
N LEU A 217 6.23 -9.40 10.74
CA LEU A 217 5.74 -8.70 9.57
C LEU A 217 6.21 -7.26 9.59
N ALA A 218 6.64 -6.76 8.44
CA ALA A 218 6.83 -5.34 8.21
C ALA A 218 5.94 -4.88 7.06
N ASN A 219 5.17 -3.82 7.29
CA ASN A 219 4.30 -3.19 6.30
C ASN A 219 4.77 -1.75 6.04
N VAL A 220 4.93 -1.35 4.77
CA VAL A 220 5.14 0.05 4.38
C VAL A 220 3.85 0.57 3.76
N ASN A 221 3.31 1.66 4.30
CA ASN A 221 2.02 2.24 3.90
C ASN A 221 0.88 1.19 3.83
N GLY A 222 0.86 0.26 4.78
CA GLY A 222 -0.12 -0.82 4.86
C GLY A 222 0.18 -2.04 3.97
N GLN A 223 1.13 -1.94 3.05
CA GLN A 223 1.51 -3.05 2.17
C GLN A 223 2.63 -3.89 2.79
N GLU A 224 2.46 -5.20 2.84
CA GLU A 224 3.46 -6.11 3.41
C GLU A 224 4.71 -6.10 2.55
N VAL A 225 5.87 -5.75 3.13
CA VAL A 225 7.18 -5.79 2.46
C VAL A 225 8.04 -6.94 2.96
N TYR A 226 7.82 -7.40 4.20
CA TYR A 226 8.54 -8.48 4.86
C TYR A 226 7.58 -9.39 5.63
N ARG A 227 7.85 -10.71 5.58
CA ARG A 227 7.23 -11.74 6.41
C ARG A 227 8.19 -12.90 6.53
N ASP A 228 8.65 -13.18 7.75
CA ASP A 228 9.48 -14.35 8.05
C ASP A 228 9.53 -14.61 9.56
N ARG A 229 10.22 -15.68 9.97
CA ARG A 229 10.58 -15.98 11.37
C ARG A 229 12.07 -15.78 11.57
N PRO A 230 12.53 -14.52 11.72
CA PRO A 230 13.94 -14.29 12.00
C PRO A 230 14.27 -14.85 13.39
N ILE A 231 15.52 -15.20 13.64
CA ILE A 231 15.97 -15.86 14.87
C ILE A 231 17.14 -15.07 15.42
N SER A 232 17.24 -14.99 16.75
CA SER A 232 18.31 -14.24 17.41
C SER A 232 19.67 -14.81 17.00
N ARG A 233 20.41 -14.02 16.21
CA ARG A 233 21.73 -14.32 15.64
C ARG A 233 22.46 -13.00 15.42
N SER A 234 23.79 -13.04 15.40
CA SER A 234 24.63 -11.87 15.08
C SER A 234 24.60 -11.45 13.60
N MET A 235 23.53 -11.75 12.86
CA MET A 235 23.39 -11.43 11.43
C MET A 235 22.33 -10.34 11.22
N VAL A 236 22.59 -9.45 10.27
CA VAL A 236 21.63 -8.45 9.82
C VAL A 236 20.69 -9.08 8.80
N TYR A 237 19.39 -9.03 9.07
CA TYR A 237 18.35 -9.39 8.12
C TYR A 237 18.19 -8.27 7.10
N GLN A 238 18.03 -8.66 5.83
CA GLN A 238 17.78 -7.71 4.74
C GLN A 238 16.65 -8.20 3.86
N THR A 239 15.80 -7.27 3.40
CA THR A 239 14.81 -7.54 2.38
C THR A 239 14.65 -6.35 1.45
N ASP A 240 14.58 -6.63 0.15
CA ASP A 240 14.34 -5.64 -0.89
C ASP A 240 12.87 -5.64 -1.30
N PHE A 241 12.33 -4.46 -1.58
CA PHE A 241 10.97 -4.28 -2.06
C PHE A 241 10.88 -3.16 -3.09
N THR A 242 9.96 -3.32 -4.04
CA THR A 242 9.81 -2.42 -5.19
C THR A 242 8.72 -1.37 -4.96
N LYS A 243 8.62 -0.44 -5.92
CA LYS A 243 7.61 0.61 -5.94
C LYS A 243 6.18 0.09 -5.84
N GLU A 244 5.88 -0.98 -6.58
CA GLU A 244 4.56 -1.60 -6.64
C GLU A 244 4.16 -2.20 -5.29
N LYS A 245 5.14 -2.72 -4.54
CA LYS A 245 4.90 -3.38 -3.26
C LYS A 245 4.68 -2.39 -2.13
N ALA A 246 5.39 -1.26 -2.07
CA ALA A 246 5.36 -0.39 -0.90
C ALA A 246 4.56 0.91 -1.05
N GLN A 247 4.22 1.33 -2.28
CA GLN A 247 3.43 2.55 -2.54
C GLN A 247 3.93 3.80 -1.77
N ILE A 248 5.26 3.97 -1.65
CA ILE A 248 5.86 5.18 -1.09
C ILE A 248 5.51 6.37 -1.97
N HIS A 249 5.14 7.48 -1.33
CA HIS A 249 4.82 8.74 -1.96
C HIS A 249 5.60 9.87 -1.30
N ALA A 250 5.59 11.06 -1.92
CA ALA A 250 6.16 12.24 -1.30
C ALA A 250 5.40 12.62 -0.02
N GLY A 251 6.11 13.20 0.95
CA GLY A 251 5.57 13.56 2.26
C GLY A 251 5.68 12.42 3.28
N GLU A 252 4.69 12.31 4.16
CA GLU A 252 4.70 11.36 5.27
C GLU A 252 4.31 9.95 4.82
N ASN A 253 5.10 8.98 5.21
CA ASN A 253 4.89 7.56 5.00
C ASN A 253 4.99 6.84 6.34
N THR A 254 4.58 5.59 6.40
CA THR A 254 4.68 4.79 7.63
C THR A 254 5.29 3.42 7.36
N ILE A 255 6.10 2.95 8.29
CA ILE A 255 6.48 1.54 8.39
C ILE A 255 5.96 0.98 9.70
N ARG A 256 5.28 -0.17 9.63
CA ARG A 256 4.69 -0.86 10.77
C ARG A 256 5.33 -2.22 10.93
N PHE A 257 5.77 -2.54 12.15
CA PHE A 257 6.21 -3.87 12.55
C PHE A 257 5.17 -4.48 13.46
N ARG A 258 4.84 -5.74 13.22
CA ARG A 258 3.91 -6.51 14.04
C ARG A 258 4.26 -7.99 13.98
N THR A 259 3.71 -8.74 14.91
CA THR A 259 3.90 -10.19 14.97
C THR A 259 2.57 -10.92 14.82
N GLU A 260 2.62 -12.14 14.32
CA GLU A 260 1.52 -13.08 14.51
C GLU A 260 1.43 -13.55 15.96
N LYS A 261 0.38 -14.30 16.28
CA LYS A 261 0.07 -14.76 17.63
C LYS A 261 1.29 -15.42 18.28
N ASP A 262 1.45 -15.16 19.58
CA ASP A 262 2.55 -15.67 20.41
C ASP A 262 3.97 -15.22 20.02
N GLY A 263 4.14 -14.48 18.92
CA GLY A 263 5.45 -13.98 18.48
C GLY A 263 5.87 -12.73 19.25
N LYS A 264 7.13 -12.69 19.70
CA LYS A 264 7.79 -11.48 20.22
C LYS A 264 9.21 -11.37 19.65
N TYR A 265 9.59 -10.17 19.21
CA TYR A 265 10.90 -9.86 18.66
C TYR A 265 11.44 -8.58 19.28
N SER A 266 12.68 -8.64 19.79
CA SER A 266 13.49 -7.46 20.11
C SER A 266 14.33 -7.12 18.88
N ILE A 267 13.96 -6.05 18.19
CA ILE A 267 14.54 -5.61 16.93
C ILE A 267 15.58 -4.53 17.22
N SER A 268 16.76 -4.67 16.62
CA SER A 268 17.87 -3.74 16.82
C SER A 268 18.35 -3.11 15.52
N ASN A 269 18.76 -1.84 15.61
CA ASN A 269 19.38 -1.09 14.51
C ASN A 269 18.58 -1.21 13.19
N ALA A 270 17.25 -1.10 13.28
CA ALA A 270 16.40 -1.14 12.11
C ALA A 270 16.62 0.12 11.26
N GLU A 271 16.71 -0.07 9.95
CA GLU A 271 16.98 0.98 8.98
C GLU A 271 16.26 0.71 7.67
N LEU A 272 15.74 1.77 7.06
CA LEU A 272 15.23 1.73 5.70
C LEU A 272 16.21 2.47 4.78
N LEU A 273 16.73 1.78 3.77
CA LEU A 273 17.47 2.39 2.68
C LEU A 273 16.51 2.64 1.52
N LEU A 274 16.34 3.91 1.14
CA LEU A 274 15.53 4.30 0.01
C LEU A 274 16.46 4.61 -1.18
N PHE A 275 16.47 3.74 -2.19
CA PHE A 275 17.25 3.92 -3.42
C PHE A 275 16.43 4.70 -4.46
N PHE A 276 17.03 5.75 -5.00
CA PHE A 276 16.39 6.61 -5.99
C PHE A 276 17.40 7.15 -6.99
N PHE A 277 16.92 7.46 -8.20
CA PHE A 277 17.72 8.06 -9.24
C PHE A 277 17.73 9.59 -9.12
N THR A 278 18.91 10.18 -9.30
CA THR A 278 19.10 11.61 -9.44
C THR A 278 19.67 11.93 -10.82
N GLY A 279 19.21 13.03 -11.41
CA GLY A 279 19.81 13.58 -12.62
C GLY A 279 21.10 14.32 -12.26
N THR A 280 22.24 13.87 -12.80
CA THR A 280 23.55 14.41 -12.42
C THR A 280 23.93 15.66 -13.20
N GLN A 281 23.66 15.69 -14.51
CA GLN A 281 23.93 16.83 -15.39
C GLN A 281 22.92 16.89 -16.54
N SER A 282 22.61 18.10 -17.00
CA SER A 282 21.81 18.28 -18.21
C SER A 282 22.66 17.87 -19.42
N VAL A 283 22.41 16.68 -19.95
CA VAL A 283 23.03 16.24 -21.20
C VAL A 283 22.27 16.90 -22.35
N GLU A 284 22.97 17.74 -23.11
CA GLU A 284 22.43 18.37 -24.30
C GLU A 284 22.60 17.47 -25.52
N LYS A 285 21.54 17.30 -26.32
CA LYS A 285 21.63 16.70 -27.65
C LYS A 285 21.15 17.67 -28.69
N LYS A 286 22.02 17.96 -29.66
CA LYS A 286 21.77 18.92 -30.74
C LYS A 286 21.56 18.19 -32.05
N MET A 287 20.50 18.56 -32.76
CA MET A 287 20.28 18.20 -34.16
C MET A 287 20.18 19.47 -35.01
N GLY A 288 20.58 19.37 -36.26
CA GLY A 288 20.51 20.48 -37.21
C GLY A 288 19.68 20.11 -38.42
N PHE A 289 18.98 21.09 -38.99
CA PHE A 289 18.28 20.97 -40.26
C PHE A 289 18.41 22.28 -41.05
N ASN A 290 18.26 22.22 -42.36
CA ASN A 290 18.38 23.40 -43.22
C ASN A 290 17.00 23.79 -43.79
N VAL A 291 16.76 25.09 -43.92
CA VAL A 291 15.58 25.65 -44.58
C VAL A 291 16.05 26.58 -45.68
N ASP A 292 15.59 26.34 -46.90
CA ASP A 292 15.89 27.21 -48.04
C ASP A 292 15.23 28.60 -47.86
N GLU A 293 15.90 29.66 -48.31
CA GLU A 293 15.41 31.03 -48.17
C GLU A 293 14.09 31.26 -48.92
N GLY A 294 13.97 30.73 -50.15
CA GLY A 294 12.75 30.83 -50.94
C GLY A 294 11.59 30.05 -50.31
N GLN A 295 11.87 28.88 -49.74
CA GLN A 295 10.88 28.12 -48.98
C GLN A 295 10.41 28.87 -47.73
N LEU A 296 11.33 29.48 -46.98
CA LEU A 296 11.00 30.24 -45.78
C LEU A 296 10.08 31.43 -46.10
N LEU A 297 10.35 32.16 -47.19
CA LEU A 297 9.49 33.24 -47.67
C LEU A 297 8.08 32.73 -47.99
N LEU A 298 7.98 31.60 -48.70
CA LEU A 298 6.69 30.99 -49.03
C LEU A 298 5.88 30.63 -47.78
N TYR A 299 6.51 30.02 -46.78
CA TYR A 299 5.84 29.65 -45.53
C TYR A 299 5.33 30.87 -44.75
N LYS A 300 6.07 31.99 -44.81
CA LYS A 300 5.63 33.25 -44.20
C LYS A 300 4.43 33.85 -44.92
N GLU A 301 4.46 33.89 -46.25
CA GLU A 301 3.35 34.39 -47.07
C GLU A 301 2.06 33.58 -46.88
N GLN A 302 2.19 32.27 -46.67
CA GLN A 302 1.07 31.36 -46.46
C GLN A 302 0.58 31.30 -45.00
N ASN A 303 1.19 32.07 -44.10
CA ASN A 303 0.92 32.04 -42.67
C ASN A 303 0.98 30.60 -42.10
N SER A 304 1.95 29.82 -42.57
CA SER A 304 2.15 28.44 -42.13
C SER A 304 2.61 28.41 -40.67
N THR A 305 2.39 27.27 -40.01
CA THR A 305 2.87 27.03 -38.64
C THR A 305 3.81 25.85 -38.61
N GLY A 306 4.79 25.89 -37.72
CA GLY A 306 5.73 24.80 -37.50
C GLY A 306 5.28 23.86 -36.39
N GLN A 307 5.70 22.61 -36.49
CA GLN A 307 5.51 21.60 -35.45
C GLN A 307 6.76 20.73 -35.32
N ILE A 308 7.26 20.56 -34.10
CA ILE A 308 8.28 19.57 -33.75
C ILE A 308 7.56 18.42 -33.07
N THR A 309 7.67 17.21 -33.58
CA THR A 309 7.13 16.01 -32.92
C THR A 309 8.25 15.04 -32.60
N PHE A 310 8.12 14.31 -31.50
CA PHE A 310 9.06 13.26 -31.13
C PHE A 310 8.40 12.21 -30.23
N ASP A 311 8.97 11.02 -30.22
CA ASP A 311 8.52 9.92 -29.37
C ASP A 311 9.49 9.70 -28.22
N ALA A 312 8.95 9.47 -27.02
CA ALA A 312 9.73 9.00 -25.89
C ALA A 312 9.57 7.47 -25.76
N ASP A 313 10.56 6.73 -26.26
CA ASP A 313 10.54 5.25 -26.20
C ASP A 313 10.55 4.78 -24.74
N ASN A 314 11.32 5.47 -23.90
CA ASN A 314 11.45 5.17 -22.47
C ASN A 314 11.56 6.47 -21.68
N ILE A 315 10.86 6.52 -20.55
CA ILE A 315 10.95 7.60 -19.56
C ILE A 315 11.47 6.97 -18.28
N TYR A 316 12.74 7.19 -17.96
CA TYR A 316 13.37 6.61 -16.77
C TYR A 316 13.22 7.52 -15.54
N LEU A 317 13.27 8.83 -15.76
CA LEU A 317 13.05 9.85 -14.73
C LEU A 317 12.41 11.07 -15.39
N ASP A 318 11.13 11.30 -15.12
CA ASP A 318 10.44 12.47 -15.65
C ASP A 318 10.71 13.71 -14.79
N ARG A 319 11.34 14.70 -15.41
CA ARG A 319 11.55 16.06 -14.86
C ARG A 319 11.33 17.12 -15.93
N GLY A 320 10.50 16.80 -16.92
CA GLY A 320 10.32 17.59 -18.13
C GLY A 320 11.52 17.59 -19.08
N ILE A 321 11.32 18.14 -20.27
CA ILE A 321 12.33 18.37 -21.30
C ILE A 321 12.19 19.81 -21.77
N THR A 322 13.30 20.53 -21.87
CA THR A 322 13.37 21.81 -22.59
C THR A 322 13.86 21.51 -24.00
N VAL A 323 13.04 21.81 -25.01
CA VAL A 323 13.43 21.74 -26.41
C VAL A 323 13.70 23.17 -26.88
N GLU A 324 14.89 23.45 -27.42
CA GLU A 324 15.21 24.79 -27.94
C GLU A 324 15.29 24.75 -29.47
N LEU A 325 14.50 25.58 -30.15
CA LEU A 325 14.66 25.85 -31.58
C LEU A 325 15.39 27.18 -31.75
N ASN A 326 16.59 27.16 -32.33
CA ASN A 326 17.39 28.37 -32.55
C ASN A 326 17.58 29.25 -31.29
N ASN A 327 17.80 28.61 -30.14
CA ASN A 327 17.90 29.21 -28.80
C ASN A 327 16.58 29.73 -28.20
N LYS A 328 15.43 29.54 -28.86
CA LYS A 328 14.11 29.78 -28.28
C LYS A 328 13.66 28.53 -27.51
N PRO A 329 13.50 28.60 -26.18
CA PRO A 329 13.14 27.43 -25.38
C PRO A 329 11.64 27.14 -25.41
N PHE A 330 11.30 25.85 -25.38
CA PHE A 330 9.97 25.30 -25.21
C PHE A 330 10.02 24.31 -24.05
N GLU A 331 9.41 24.67 -22.92
CA GLU A 331 9.40 23.84 -21.71
C GLU A 331 8.24 22.84 -21.77
N LEU A 332 8.56 21.55 -21.62
CA LEU A 332 7.58 20.47 -21.62
C LEU A 332 7.62 19.75 -20.27
N SER A 333 6.51 19.75 -19.55
CA SER A 333 6.40 19.06 -18.25
C SER A 333 5.75 17.68 -18.33
N ASN A 334 5.08 17.37 -19.45
CA ASN A 334 4.23 16.19 -19.60
C ASN A 334 4.65 15.41 -20.84
N ILE A 335 5.77 14.67 -20.74
CA ILE A 335 6.23 13.82 -21.82
C ILE A 335 5.45 12.51 -21.77
N VAL A 336 4.81 12.14 -22.87
CA VAL A 336 4.06 10.89 -22.99
C VAL A 336 4.95 9.80 -23.56
N LYS A 337 4.78 8.55 -23.10
CA LYS A 337 5.47 7.41 -23.71
C LYS A 337 4.95 7.19 -25.13
N LYS A 338 5.79 6.67 -26.02
CA LYS A 338 5.43 6.36 -27.43
C LYS A 338 4.14 5.56 -27.57
N GLU A 339 3.89 4.62 -26.65
CA GLU A 339 2.67 3.80 -26.63
C GLU A 339 1.39 4.60 -26.33
N GLU A 340 1.53 5.73 -25.65
CA GLU A 340 0.44 6.62 -25.24
C GLU A 340 0.24 7.77 -26.25
N GLY A 341 1.28 8.10 -27.02
CA GLY A 341 1.22 9.06 -28.11
C GLY A 341 2.56 9.72 -28.43
N THR A 342 2.52 10.67 -29.35
CA THR A 342 3.67 11.48 -29.77
C THR A 342 3.63 12.83 -29.09
N THR A 343 4.77 13.30 -28.58
CA THR A 343 4.88 14.64 -28.01
C THR A 343 5.04 15.67 -29.11
N SER A 344 4.30 16.79 -29.03
CA SER A 344 4.27 17.81 -30.08
C SER A 344 4.47 19.23 -29.53
N ILE A 345 5.25 20.03 -30.26
CA ILE A 345 5.55 21.43 -29.97
C ILE A 345 5.20 22.26 -31.20
N ASN A 346 4.28 23.21 -31.06
CA ASN A 346 3.99 24.15 -32.13
C ASN A 346 4.92 25.37 -32.03
N PHE A 347 5.39 25.87 -33.18
CA PHE A 347 6.24 27.05 -33.28
C PHE A 347 5.84 27.94 -34.46
N SER A 348 6.24 29.22 -34.44
CA SER A 348 5.98 30.14 -35.54
C SER A 348 7.06 29.98 -36.63
N VAL A 349 6.71 30.14 -37.90
CA VAL A 349 7.69 30.19 -38.99
C VAL A 349 8.73 31.30 -38.78
N ASP A 350 8.41 32.35 -38.02
CA ASP A 350 9.37 33.40 -37.64
C ASP A 350 10.47 32.91 -36.68
N ASP A 351 10.29 31.75 -36.03
CA ASP A 351 11.31 31.12 -35.20
C ASP A 351 12.39 30.41 -36.04
N LEU A 352 12.16 30.25 -37.35
CA LEU A 352 13.11 29.68 -38.31
C LEU A 352 14.05 30.74 -38.90
N ARG A 353 15.22 30.27 -39.33
CA ARG A 353 16.22 31.05 -40.06
C ARG A 353 16.46 30.44 -41.43
N ALA A 354 16.75 31.27 -42.42
CA ALA A 354 17.27 30.80 -43.70
C ALA A 354 18.63 30.11 -43.47
N GLY A 355 18.83 28.96 -44.10
CA GLY A 355 20.00 28.11 -43.89
C GLY A 355 19.85 27.22 -42.64
N LYS A 356 20.88 27.19 -41.79
CA LYS A 356 21.00 26.22 -40.69
C LYS A 356 20.15 26.60 -39.49
N ASN A 357 19.30 25.67 -39.09
CA ASN A 357 18.50 25.69 -37.87
C ASN A 357 19.00 24.59 -36.93
N THR A 358 18.81 24.78 -35.63
CA THR A 358 19.24 23.81 -34.61
C THR A 358 18.14 23.56 -33.60
N ILE A 359 17.90 22.28 -33.29
CA ILE A 359 17.08 21.85 -32.16
C ILE A 359 18.00 21.29 -31.09
N ASN A 360 17.81 21.72 -29.85
CA ASN A 360 18.56 21.25 -28.69
C ASN A 360 17.61 20.65 -27.66
N PHE A 361 17.82 19.40 -27.27
CA PHE A 361 17.10 18.76 -26.18
C PHE A 361 17.92 18.90 -24.90
N LYS A 362 17.32 19.46 -23.86
CA LYS A 362 17.89 19.59 -22.51
C LYS A 362 16.95 19.00 -21.48
N THR A 363 17.49 18.34 -20.47
CA THR A 363 16.67 17.81 -19.38
C THR A 363 17.50 17.52 -18.14
N ARG A 364 16.86 17.59 -16.97
CA ARG A 364 17.37 17.06 -15.70
C ARG A 364 16.85 15.64 -15.40
N GLY A 365 15.97 15.11 -16.24
CA GLY A 365 15.47 13.74 -16.20
C GLY A 365 16.34 12.79 -17.03
N SER A 366 15.78 11.64 -17.42
CA SER A 366 16.41 10.77 -18.41
C SER A 366 15.37 10.08 -19.29
N TYR A 367 15.57 10.19 -20.60
CA TYR A 367 14.64 9.74 -21.63
C TYR A 367 15.40 9.09 -22.78
N SER A 368 14.76 8.14 -23.46
CA SER A 368 15.14 7.70 -24.80
C SER A 368 14.22 8.36 -25.81
N ILE A 369 14.76 9.22 -26.67
CA ILE A 369 14.00 9.99 -27.66
C ILE A 369 14.26 9.48 -29.08
N SER A 370 13.19 9.17 -29.79
CA SER A 370 13.20 8.72 -31.20
C SER A 370 12.26 9.55 -32.06
N ASP A 371 12.31 9.29 -33.38
CA ASP A 371 11.38 9.81 -34.38
C ASP A 371 11.14 11.34 -34.29
N VAL A 372 12.22 12.10 -34.13
CA VAL A 372 12.12 13.56 -34.12
C VAL A 372 11.83 14.05 -35.53
N ASN A 373 10.64 14.61 -35.72
CA ASN A 373 10.20 15.20 -36.97
C ASN A 373 10.03 16.71 -36.81
N VAL A 374 10.52 17.47 -37.79
CA VAL A 374 10.25 18.91 -37.91
C VAL A 374 9.38 19.11 -39.12
N MET A 375 8.19 19.64 -38.90
CA MET A 375 7.14 19.78 -39.90
C MET A 375 6.71 21.24 -40.04
N ILE A 376 6.37 21.64 -41.26
CA ILE A 376 5.63 22.89 -41.52
C ILE A 376 4.27 22.51 -42.06
N VAL A 377 3.23 23.02 -41.40
CA VAL A 377 1.83 22.80 -41.73
C VAL A 377 1.30 24.07 -42.39
N THR A 378 0.89 23.94 -43.65
CA THR A 378 0.32 25.04 -44.40
C THR A 378 -1.21 24.92 -44.42
N PRO A 379 -1.96 25.96 -44.03
CA PRO A 379 -3.42 25.92 -44.07
C PRO A 379 -3.91 25.69 -45.51
N SER A 380 -4.91 24.83 -45.69
CA SER A 380 -5.49 24.62 -47.02
C SER A 380 -6.28 25.86 -47.45
N LYS A 381 -6.06 26.31 -48.69
CA LYS A 381 -6.75 27.49 -49.26
C LYS A 381 -8.28 27.34 -49.28
N ASP A 382 -8.78 26.10 -49.26
CA ASP A 382 -10.21 25.81 -49.36
C ASP A 382 -10.99 26.14 -48.08
N SER A 383 -10.32 26.27 -46.93
CA SER A 383 -10.97 26.59 -45.64
C SER A 383 -11.35 28.06 -45.47
N ALA A 384 -10.80 28.98 -46.26
CA ALA A 384 -11.00 30.42 -46.11
C ALA A 384 -12.21 30.99 -46.87
N SER A 385 -12.88 30.19 -47.72
CA SER A 385 -13.95 30.68 -48.61
C SER A 385 -15.40 30.40 -48.16
N GLY A 386 -15.59 29.71 -47.03
CA GLY A 386 -16.91 29.23 -46.58
C GLY A 386 -17.72 30.14 -45.65
N GLY A 387 -17.27 31.38 -45.38
CA GLY A 387 -17.80 32.21 -44.29
C GLY A 387 -18.26 33.62 -44.72
N SER A 388 -19.11 33.73 -45.74
CA SER A 388 -19.87 34.96 -45.99
C SER A 388 -21.20 34.60 -46.67
N GLY A 389 -22.18 34.24 -45.85
CA GLY A 389 -23.58 34.07 -46.24
C GLY A 389 -24.45 34.68 -45.16
#